data_AF-A0A958J6G7-F1
#
_entry.id   AF-A0A958J6G7-F1
#
_cell.length_a   1.000
_cell.length_b   1.000
_cell.length_c   1.000
_cell.angle_alpha   90.00
_cell.angle_beta   90.00
_cell.angle_gamma   90.00
#
_symmetry.space_group_name_H-M   'P 1'
#
loop_
_entity.id
_entity.type
_entity.pdbx_description
1 polymer ?
#
loop_
_entity_poly.entity_id
_entity_poly.type
_entity_poly.pdbx_seq_one_letter_code
_entity_poly.pdbx_strand_id
1 'polypeptide(L)'
;VRKGLDLPGVVVGKVLSKAKHPDADKLSLCTVTVGGERELPIVCGAPNVAEGQLVPVATVGAELPGGFKIRKAKIRGEVSEGMICSEAELGISEEADGIWILPEGTPLGKPLAQALGYETDYMLDISITPNRPDALSHIGIAREVAAITGNPLKLPDVAFPEGSEKTAEAVAVEI
;
A
#
# COMPACT_ATOMS: atom_id res chain seq x y z
N VAL A 1 7.09 12.56 14.42
CA VAL A 1 5.83 12.12 13.79
C VAL A 1 6.03 12.09 12.29
N ARG A 2 5.94 10.93 11.65
CA ARG A 2 5.91 10.82 10.19
C ARG A 2 4.48 10.50 9.77
N LYS A 3 3.94 11.21 8.77
CA LYS A 3 2.65 10.85 8.18
C LYS A 3 2.81 9.51 7.46
N GLY A 4 1.83 8.62 7.61
CA GLY A 4 1.76 7.34 6.94
C GLY A 4 1.55 7.50 5.43
N LEU A 5 0.88 6.55 4.79
CA LEU A 5 0.71 6.50 3.33
C LEU A 5 -0.09 7.72 2.78
N ASP A 6 0.58 8.84 2.55
CA ASP A 6 0.01 10.06 1.97
C ASP A 6 0.45 10.20 0.51
N LEU A 7 -0.39 9.69 -0.39
CA LEU A 7 -0.10 9.58 -1.81
C LEU A 7 -1.10 10.41 -2.63
N PRO A 8 -0.97 11.75 -2.62
CA PRO A 8 -1.92 12.61 -3.32
C PRO A 8 -1.89 12.35 -4.84
N GLY A 9 -3.07 12.08 -5.39
CA GLY A 9 -3.24 11.79 -6.83
C GLY A 9 -2.95 10.34 -7.23
N VAL A 10 -2.65 9.46 -6.29
CA VAL A 10 -2.57 8.01 -6.52
C VAL A 10 -3.92 7.36 -6.21
N VAL A 11 -4.52 6.75 -7.23
CA VAL A 11 -5.84 6.13 -7.16
C VAL A 11 -5.78 4.68 -7.64
N VAL A 12 -6.81 3.91 -7.31
CA VAL A 12 -6.98 2.56 -7.86
C VAL A 12 -7.44 2.65 -9.30
N GLY A 13 -6.70 2.02 -10.21
CA GLY A 13 -7.06 1.87 -11.61
C GLY A 13 -7.19 0.41 -12.03
N LYS A 14 -7.71 0.19 -13.23
CA LYS A 14 -7.81 -1.12 -13.88
C LYS A 14 -7.16 -1.07 -15.25
N VAL A 15 -6.27 -2.02 -15.53
CA VAL A 15 -5.68 -2.21 -16.85
C VAL A 15 -6.74 -2.82 -17.78
N LEU A 16 -7.19 -2.04 -18.77
CA LEU A 16 -8.19 -2.46 -19.75
C LEU A 16 -7.57 -3.22 -20.93
N SER A 17 -6.35 -2.88 -21.31
CA SER A 17 -5.62 -3.59 -22.35
C SER A 17 -4.11 -3.39 -22.21
N LYS A 18 -3.34 -4.32 -22.78
CA LYS A 18 -1.87 -4.28 -22.86
C LYS A 18 -1.43 -4.63 -24.28
N ALA A 19 -0.69 -3.74 -24.92
CA ALA A 19 -0.03 -3.97 -26.20
C ALA A 19 1.50 -3.79 -26.07
N LYS A 20 2.28 -4.45 -26.93
CA LYS A 20 3.73 -4.23 -26.98
C LYS A 20 4.03 -2.84 -27.56
N HIS A 21 4.99 -2.13 -26.99
CA HIS A 21 5.42 -0.84 -27.53
C HIS A 21 6.13 -1.03 -28.89
N PRO A 22 5.80 -0.24 -29.93
CA PRO A 22 6.39 -0.40 -31.27
C PRO A 22 7.91 -0.17 -31.27
N ASP A 23 8.37 0.87 -30.57
CA ASP A 23 9.79 1.28 -30.52
C ASP A 23 10.56 0.84 -29.25
N ALA A 24 10.05 -0.15 -28.50
CA ALA A 24 10.74 -0.67 -27.31
C ALA A 24 10.34 -2.11 -26.93
N ASP A 25 11.33 -2.99 -26.80
CA ASP A 25 11.08 -4.40 -26.47
C ASP A 25 10.60 -4.66 -25.05
N LYS A 26 11.01 -3.81 -24.11
CA LYS A 26 10.72 -3.96 -22.66
C LYS A 26 9.53 -3.10 -22.19
N LEU A 27 8.89 -2.36 -23.09
CA LEU A 27 7.78 -1.48 -22.73
C LEU A 27 6.46 -2.00 -23.29
N SER A 28 5.39 -1.76 -22.55
CA SER A 28 4.02 -2.05 -22.93
C SER A 28 3.21 -0.76 -22.95
N LEU A 29 2.34 -0.63 -23.93
CA LEU A 29 1.30 0.39 -23.98
C LEU A 29 0.08 -0.17 -23.27
N CYS A 30 -0.29 0.44 -22.15
CA CYS A 30 -1.43 0.03 -21.36
C CYS A 30 -2.53 1.07 -21.48
N THR A 31 -3.76 0.63 -21.71
CA THR A 31 -4.94 1.48 -21.55
C THR A 31 -5.50 1.22 -20.16
N VAL A 32 -5.66 2.27 -19.36
CA VAL A 32 -6.05 2.15 -17.94
C VAL A 32 -7.26 3.03 -17.65
N THR A 33 -8.25 2.51 -16.93
CA THR A 33 -9.34 3.31 -16.38
C THR A 33 -9.14 3.53 -14.90
N VAL A 34 -9.51 4.72 -14.42
CA VAL A 34 -9.57 5.07 -12.98
C VAL A 34 -11.01 5.33 -12.54
N GLY A 35 -12.00 4.78 -13.26
CA GLY A 35 -13.42 4.95 -12.95
C GLY A 35 -14.05 6.25 -13.46
N GLY A 36 -13.28 7.11 -14.14
CA GLY A 36 -13.81 8.26 -14.88
C GLY A 36 -14.24 7.91 -16.31
N GLU A 37 -14.75 8.90 -17.05
CA GLU A 37 -15.22 8.73 -18.44
C GLU A 37 -14.09 8.51 -19.46
N ARG A 38 -12.85 8.90 -19.11
CA ARG A 38 -11.71 8.86 -20.02
C ARG A 38 -10.72 7.76 -19.64
N GLU A 39 -10.33 6.98 -20.63
CA GLU A 39 -9.23 6.02 -20.52
C GLU A 39 -7.88 6.74 -20.62
N LEU A 40 -6.93 6.32 -19.80
CA LEU A 40 -5.59 6.89 -19.71
C LEU A 40 -4.61 5.97 -20.45
N PRO A 41 -3.94 6.46 -21.52
CA PRO A 41 -2.82 5.74 -22.09
C PRO A 41 -1.62 5.87 -21.15
N ILE A 42 -1.05 4.75 -20.72
CA ILE A 42 0.10 4.71 -19.82
C ILE A 42 1.14 3.72 -20.37
N VAL A 43 2.37 4.18 -20.50
CA VAL A 43 3.49 3.31 -20.87
C VAL A 43 4.03 2.65 -19.60
N CYS A 44 4.07 1.31 -19.56
CA CYS A 44 4.54 0.54 -18.42
C CYS A 44 5.67 -0.41 -18.84
N GLY A 45 6.75 -0.44 -18.06
CA GLY A 45 7.89 -1.34 -18.30
C GLY A 45 7.89 -2.60 -17.43
N ALA A 46 6.92 -2.75 -16.53
CA ALA A 46 6.92 -3.87 -15.59
C ALA A 46 6.54 -5.19 -16.28
N PRO A 47 7.27 -6.28 -16.03
CA PRO A 47 7.04 -7.55 -16.72
C PRO A 47 5.71 -8.19 -16.33
N ASN A 48 5.23 -7.91 -15.11
CA ASN A 48 4.02 -8.49 -14.52
C ASN A 48 2.72 -7.74 -14.86
N VAL A 49 2.78 -6.64 -15.62
CA VAL A 49 1.56 -5.94 -16.07
C VAL A 49 0.74 -6.82 -17.01
N ALA A 50 -0.56 -6.92 -16.78
CA ALA A 50 -1.49 -7.68 -17.60
C ALA A 50 -2.88 -7.04 -17.61
N GLU A 51 -3.64 -7.33 -18.66
CA GLU A 51 -5.04 -6.93 -18.77
C GLU A 51 -5.89 -7.49 -17.61
N GLY A 52 -6.84 -6.70 -17.14
CA GLY A 52 -7.78 -7.06 -16.07
C GLY A 52 -7.30 -6.73 -14.66
N GLN A 53 -6.01 -6.46 -14.46
CA GLN A 53 -5.43 -6.20 -13.14
C GLN A 53 -5.92 -4.86 -12.55
N LEU A 54 -6.21 -4.87 -11.24
CA LEU A 54 -6.34 -3.67 -10.44
C LEU A 54 -4.95 -3.24 -9.96
N VAL A 55 -4.62 -1.97 -10.12
CA VAL A 55 -3.26 -1.45 -9.91
C VAL A 55 -3.31 -0.02 -9.34
N PRO A 56 -2.30 0.42 -8.57
CA PRO A 56 -2.16 1.82 -8.22
C PRO A 56 -1.75 2.64 -9.44
N VAL A 57 -2.47 3.74 -9.68
CA VAL A 57 -2.22 4.65 -10.79
C VAL A 57 -1.95 6.04 -10.23
N ALA A 58 -0.72 6.51 -10.43
CA ALA A 58 -0.38 7.90 -10.20
C ALA A 58 -0.82 8.73 -11.41
N THR A 59 -1.84 9.57 -11.21
CA THR A 59 -2.42 10.42 -12.26
C THR A 59 -1.57 11.66 -12.52
N VAL A 60 -1.75 12.34 -13.65
CA VAL A 60 -1.06 13.61 -13.92
C VAL A 60 -1.33 14.61 -12.79
N GLY A 61 -0.26 15.16 -12.20
CA GLY A 61 -0.32 16.03 -11.03
C GLY A 61 -0.08 15.32 -9.70
N ALA A 62 -0.07 13.98 -9.67
CA ALA A 62 0.29 13.22 -8.48
C ALA A 62 1.74 13.47 -8.07
N GLU A 63 2.01 13.37 -6.76
CA GLU A 63 3.34 13.53 -6.17
C GLU A 63 3.70 12.24 -5.41
N LEU A 64 4.74 11.57 -5.90
CA LEU A 64 5.26 10.34 -5.32
C LEU A 64 6.34 10.66 -4.25
N PRO A 65 6.59 9.73 -3.31
CA PRO A 65 7.70 9.81 -2.38
C PRO A 65 9.03 10.18 -3.07
N GLY A 66 9.82 11.04 -2.41
CA GLY A 66 11.04 11.61 -3.00
C GLY A 66 10.81 12.85 -3.87
N GLY A 67 9.57 13.37 -3.96
CA GLY A 67 9.25 14.62 -4.65
C GLY A 67 9.07 14.47 -6.16
N PHE A 68 8.85 13.25 -6.65
CA PHE A 68 8.66 12.98 -8.06
C PHE A 68 7.23 13.31 -8.49
N LYS A 69 7.07 14.30 -9.38
CA LYS A 69 5.76 14.75 -9.87
C LYS A 69 5.41 14.12 -11.20
N ILE A 70 4.25 13.48 -11.26
CA ILE A 70 3.73 12.89 -12.49
C ILE A 70 3.26 13.98 -13.44
N ARG A 71 3.75 13.92 -14.68
CA ARG A 71 3.37 14.83 -15.76
C ARG A 71 3.03 14.01 -17.00
N LYS A 72 2.19 14.58 -17.86
CA LYS A 72 1.98 14.05 -19.20
C LYS A 72 3.30 14.12 -19.96
N ALA A 73 3.77 12.98 -20.47
CA ALA A 73 5.02 12.88 -21.20
C ALA A 73 4.85 12.02 -22.45
N LYS A 74 5.78 12.18 -23.40
CA LYS A 74 5.95 11.23 -24.51
C LYS A 74 7.14 10.34 -24.19
N ILE A 75 6.91 9.04 -24.14
CA ILE A 75 7.94 8.03 -23.91
C ILE A 75 8.10 7.30 -25.24
N ARG A 76 9.25 7.52 -25.91
CA ARG A 76 9.57 6.90 -27.20
C ARG A 76 8.46 7.08 -28.27
N GLY A 77 7.89 8.28 -28.34
CA GLY A 77 6.85 8.63 -29.32
C GLY A 77 5.42 8.48 -28.80
N GLU A 78 5.21 7.58 -27.84
CA GLU A 78 3.89 7.26 -27.30
C GLU A 78 3.53 8.11 -26.07
N VAL A 79 2.26 8.47 -25.95
CA VAL A 79 1.79 9.34 -24.86
C VAL A 79 1.56 8.53 -23.59
N SER A 80 2.12 9.00 -22.46
CA SER A 80 1.82 8.49 -21.12
C SER A 80 1.17 9.58 -20.28
N GLU A 81 -0.06 9.35 -19.82
CA GLU A 81 -0.86 10.24 -18.98
C GLU A 81 -0.95 9.75 -17.53
N GLY A 82 0.12 9.14 -17.05
CA GLY A 82 0.22 8.61 -15.70
C GLY A 82 1.36 7.61 -15.58
N MET A 83 1.37 6.93 -14.45
CA MET A 83 2.29 5.84 -14.12
C MET A 83 1.53 4.77 -13.34
N ILE A 84 1.76 3.50 -13.70
CA ILE A 84 1.33 2.35 -12.88
C ILE A 84 2.45 2.09 -11.89
N CYS A 85 2.14 2.09 -10.59
CA CYS A 85 3.17 2.11 -9.55
C CYS A 85 3.45 0.73 -8.94
N SER A 86 4.71 0.52 -8.60
CA SER A 86 5.23 -0.52 -7.71
C SER A 86 5.13 -0.12 -6.24
N GLU A 87 5.31 -1.08 -5.32
CA GLU A 87 5.37 -0.78 -3.89
C GLU A 87 6.59 0.09 -3.53
N ALA A 88 7.72 -0.08 -4.21
CA ALA A 88 8.91 0.75 -4.05
C ALA A 88 8.69 2.21 -4.45
N GLU A 89 8.04 2.46 -5.58
CA GLU A 89 7.72 3.83 -6.02
C GLU A 89 6.74 4.53 -5.07
N LEU A 90 5.93 3.77 -4.35
CA LEU A 90 4.99 4.26 -3.34
C LEU A 90 5.60 4.36 -1.94
N GLY A 91 6.87 3.95 -1.76
CA GLY A 91 7.58 3.99 -0.48
C GLY A 91 7.05 2.98 0.55
N ILE A 92 6.42 1.89 0.09
CA ILE A 92 5.84 0.84 0.94
C ILE A 92 6.85 -0.29 1.20
N SER A 93 7.59 -0.68 0.17
CA SER A 93 8.60 -1.74 0.21
C SER A 93 9.90 -1.24 -0.40
N GLU A 94 11.03 -1.88 -0.10
CA GLU A 94 12.29 -1.67 -0.82
C GLU A 94 12.40 -2.55 -2.08
N GLU A 95 11.49 -3.51 -2.24
CA GLU A 95 11.46 -4.45 -3.36
C GLU A 95 10.79 -3.85 -4.61
N ALA A 96 11.41 -4.07 -5.77
CA ALA A 96 10.99 -3.49 -7.06
C ALA A 96 10.79 -4.57 -8.14
N ASP A 97 10.12 -5.67 -7.79
CA ASP A 97 9.92 -6.82 -8.69
C ASP A 97 8.87 -6.56 -9.79
N GLY A 98 8.12 -5.47 -9.69
CA GLY A 98 7.14 -5.08 -10.70
C GLY A 98 6.09 -4.11 -10.15
N ILE A 99 5.00 -3.93 -10.91
CA ILE A 99 3.87 -3.14 -10.44
C ILE A 99 3.14 -3.86 -9.31
N TRP A 100 2.47 -3.09 -8.45
CA TRP A 100 1.64 -3.66 -7.40
C TRP A 100 0.29 -4.12 -7.97
N ILE A 101 0.01 -5.42 -7.88
CA ILE A 101 -1.29 -5.99 -8.23
C ILE A 101 -2.18 -5.97 -7.00
N LEU A 102 -3.26 -5.19 -7.05
CA LEU A 102 -4.18 -5.02 -5.93
C LEU A 102 -5.15 -6.22 -5.84
N PRO A 103 -5.62 -6.55 -4.63
CA PRO A 103 -6.62 -7.60 -4.45
C PRO A 103 -7.88 -7.36 -5.29
N GLU A 104 -8.51 -8.45 -5.73
CA GLU A 104 -9.81 -8.37 -6.38
C GLU A 104 -10.85 -7.71 -5.46
N GLY A 105 -11.73 -6.90 -6.05
CA GLY A 105 -12.73 -6.14 -5.31
C GLY A 105 -12.23 -4.81 -4.72
N THR A 106 -10.95 -4.47 -4.88
CA THR A 106 -10.45 -3.14 -4.49
C THR A 106 -11.24 -2.04 -5.22
N PRO A 107 -11.83 -1.06 -4.52
CA PRO A 107 -12.71 -0.06 -5.14
C PRO A 107 -12.00 0.80 -6.20
N LEU A 108 -12.41 0.67 -7.46
CA LEU A 108 -11.88 1.44 -8.58
C LEU A 108 -12.10 2.94 -8.39
N GLY A 109 -11.09 3.75 -8.74
CA GLY A 109 -11.15 5.21 -8.73
C GLY A 109 -11.03 5.86 -7.36
N LYS A 110 -11.02 5.07 -6.29
CA LYS A 110 -10.77 5.60 -4.94
C LYS A 110 -9.28 5.92 -4.74
N PRO A 111 -8.95 6.91 -3.88
CA PRO A 111 -7.58 7.09 -3.40
C PRO A 111 -7.04 5.79 -2.82
N LEU A 112 -5.79 5.44 -3.15
CA LEU A 112 -5.21 4.13 -2.83
C LEU A 112 -5.31 3.79 -1.34
N ALA A 113 -4.92 4.71 -0.46
CA ALA A 113 -4.98 4.53 0.99
C ALA A 113 -6.42 4.19 1.45
N GLN A 114 -7.40 4.97 0.99
CA GLN A 114 -8.82 4.75 1.33
C GLN A 114 -9.35 3.42 0.78
N ALA A 115 -8.92 3.04 -0.43
CA ALA A 115 -9.35 1.80 -1.06
C ALA A 115 -8.85 0.55 -0.32
N LEU A 116 -7.68 0.65 0.31
CA LEU A 116 -7.08 -0.39 1.15
C LEU A 116 -7.55 -0.34 2.61
N GLY A 117 -8.45 0.59 2.94
CA GLY A 117 -8.95 0.75 4.31
C GLY A 117 -7.96 1.45 5.25
N TYR A 118 -6.89 2.04 4.71
CA TYR A 118 -6.00 2.90 5.49
C TYR A 118 -6.61 4.30 5.61
N GLU A 119 -6.89 4.71 6.85
CA GLU A 119 -7.05 6.12 7.18
C GLU A 119 -5.68 6.79 7.25
N THR A 120 -5.66 8.12 7.43
CA THR A 120 -4.39 8.82 7.66
C THR A 120 -3.75 8.29 8.94
N ASP A 121 -2.68 7.52 8.79
CA ASP A 121 -1.92 6.99 9.91
C ASP A 121 -0.69 7.86 10.21
N TYR A 122 -0.12 7.70 11.40
CA TYR A 122 1.07 8.40 11.84
C TYR A 122 2.03 7.46 12.56
N MET A 123 3.29 7.46 12.12
CA MET A 123 4.34 6.76 12.83
C MET A 123 4.97 7.69 13.88
N LEU A 124 4.83 7.29 15.14
CA LEU A 124 5.43 7.95 16.30
C LEU A 124 6.70 7.21 16.70
N ASP A 125 7.83 7.90 16.62
CA ASP A 125 9.10 7.41 17.15
C ASP A 125 9.22 7.92 18.60
N ILE A 126 9.28 6.99 19.56
CA ILE A 126 9.18 7.29 20.99
C ILE A 126 10.42 6.73 21.68
N SER A 127 11.26 7.63 22.22
CA SER A 127 12.41 7.25 23.04
C SER A 127 11.96 6.90 24.46
N ILE A 128 11.98 5.61 24.81
CA ILE A 128 11.59 5.10 26.13
C ILE A 128 12.80 5.00 27.05
N THR A 129 12.71 5.58 28.24
CA THR A 129 13.77 5.49 29.27
C THR A 129 13.73 4.14 30.00
N PRO A 130 14.85 3.65 30.56
CA PRO A 130 14.93 2.31 31.17
C PRO A 130 13.94 2.05 32.32
N ASN A 131 13.46 3.11 32.99
CA ASN A 131 12.48 3.02 34.07
C ASN A 131 11.03 2.78 33.61
N ARG A 132 10.74 2.76 32.31
CA ARG A 132 9.41 2.54 31.74
C ARG A 132 9.34 1.34 30.77
N PRO A 133 9.74 0.12 31.21
CA PRO A 133 9.68 -1.06 30.34
C PRO A 133 8.25 -1.40 29.91
N ASP A 134 7.25 -0.96 30.68
CA ASP A 134 5.83 -1.11 30.35
C ASP A 134 5.45 -0.43 29.03
N ALA A 135 6.11 0.68 28.69
CA ALA A 135 5.85 1.48 27.49
C ALA A 135 6.50 0.92 26.21
N LEU A 136 7.19 -0.23 26.27
CA LEU A 136 7.78 -0.91 25.10
C LEU A 136 6.76 -1.73 24.29
N SER A 137 5.47 -1.41 24.40
CA SER A 137 4.39 -2.11 23.71
C SER A 137 3.23 -1.16 23.38
N HIS A 138 2.44 -1.51 22.36
CA HIS A 138 1.23 -0.77 22.01
C HIS A 138 0.27 -0.63 23.19
N ILE A 139 0.07 -1.70 23.97
CA ILE A 139 -0.79 -1.69 25.16
C ILE A 139 -0.23 -0.75 26.24
N GLY A 140 1.08 -0.73 26.43
CA GLY A 140 1.75 0.16 27.37
C GLY A 140 1.58 1.64 27.04
N ILE A 141 1.85 2.00 25.78
CA ILE A 141 1.64 3.37 25.29
C ILE A 141 0.16 3.75 25.38
N ALA A 142 -0.75 2.87 24.95
CA ALA A 142 -2.19 3.12 25.04
C ALA A 142 -2.67 3.33 26.48
N ARG A 143 -2.08 2.61 27.45
CA ARG A 143 -2.37 2.78 28.88
C ARG A 143 -1.95 4.18 29.38
N GLU A 144 -0.79 4.68 28.96
CA GLU A 144 -0.34 6.02 29.33
C GLU A 144 -1.26 7.09 28.73
N VAL A 145 -1.65 6.94 27.46
CA VAL A 145 -2.59 7.84 26.78
C VAL A 145 -3.96 7.81 27.46
N ALA A 146 -4.45 6.63 27.87
CA ALA A 146 -5.70 6.48 28.61
C ALA A 146 -5.65 7.23 29.96
N ALA A 147 -4.55 7.12 30.70
CA ALA A 147 -4.37 7.82 31.98
C ALA A 147 -4.34 9.35 31.81
N ILE A 148 -3.70 9.87 30.75
CA ILE A 148 -3.60 11.30 30.48
C ILE A 148 -4.95 11.88 30.01
N THR A 149 -5.67 11.15 29.15
CA THR A 149 -6.89 11.65 28.51
C THR A 149 -8.17 11.34 29.28
N GLY A 150 -8.11 10.43 30.25
CA GLY A 150 -9.26 9.93 31.00
C GLY A 150 -10.15 8.96 30.22
N ASN A 151 -9.78 8.58 29.00
CA ASN A 151 -10.52 7.61 28.20
C ASN A 151 -10.24 6.16 28.66
N PRO A 152 -11.21 5.23 28.52
CA PRO A 152 -10.99 3.83 28.87
C PRO A 152 -9.99 3.17 27.92
N LEU A 153 -9.10 2.34 28.48
CA LEU A 153 -8.22 1.46 27.69
C LEU A 153 -9.04 0.30 27.12
N LYS A 154 -9.07 0.16 25.79
CA LYS A 154 -9.65 -1.00 25.11
C LYS A 154 -8.55 -2.04 24.84
N LEU A 155 -8.68 -3.22 25.45
CA LEU A 155 -7.79 -4.35 25.17
C LEU A 155 -8.28 -5.14 23.95
N PRO A 156 -7.37 -5.77 23.18
CA PRO A 156 -7.77 -6.69 22.13
C PRO A 156 -8.47 -7.92 22.72
N ASP A 157 -9.40 -8.49 21.96
CA ASP A 157 -9.97 -9.78 22.31
C ASP A 157 -8.90 -10.87 22.14
N VAL A 158 -8.75 -11.71 23.16
CA VAL A 158 -7.77 -12.80 23.23
C VAL A 158 -8.47 -14.15 23.35
N ALA A 159 -9.73 -14.24 22.92
CA ALA A 159 -10.40 -15.51 22.75
C ALA A 159 -9.77 -16.29 21.59
N PHE A 160 -9.22 -17.46 21.90
CA PHE A 160 -8.70 -18.40 20.91
C PHE A 160 -9.54 -19.68 20.94
N PRO A 161 -9.75 -20.34 19.78
CA PRO A 161 -10.38 -21.64 19.76
C PRO A 161 -9.49 -22.66 20.49
N GLU A 162 -9.97 -23.20 21.59
CA GLU A 162 -9.28 -24.28 22.31
C GLU A 162 -9.59 -25.63 21.62
N GLY A 163 -8.55 -26.39 21.30
CA GLY A 163 -8.68 -27.76 20.83
C GLY A 163 -8.94 -28.73 21.98
N SER A 164 -9.48 -29.90 21.68
CA SER A 164 -9.69 -30.98 22.67
C SER A 164 -8.44 -31.81 22.96
N GLU A 165 -7.40 -31.66 22.13
CA GLU A 165 -6.14 -32.39 22.30
C GLU A 165 -5.37 -31.87 23.52
N LYS A 166 -4.82 -32.81 24.29
CA LYS A 166 -4.02 -32.45 25.46
C LYS A 166 -2.65 -31.99 25.00
N THR A 167 -2.17 -30.86 25.54
CA THR A 167 -0.83 -30.33 25.26
C THR A 167 0.27 -31.37 25.50
N ALA A 168 0.10 -32.25 26.50
CA ALA A 168 1.03 -33.32 26.82
C ALA A 168 1.21 -34.38 25.71
N GLU A 169 0.25 -34.49 24.79
CA GLU A 169 0.32 -35.39 23.64
C GLU A 169 1.05 -34.74 22.45
N ALA A 170 1.17 -33.41 22.43
CA ALA A 170 1.80 -32.64 21.36
C ALA A 170 3.24 -32.21 21.68
N VAL A 171 3.60 -32.05 22.95
CA VAL A 171 4.93 -31.58 23.39
C VAL A 171 5.40 -32.34 24.62
N ALA A 172 6.62 -32.87 24.58
CA ALA A 172 7.33 -33.44 25.73
C ALA A 172 8.60 -32.62 26.02
N VAL A 173 8.86 -32.34 27.29
CA VAL A 173 10.07 -31.64 27.75
C VAL A 173 10.81 -32.57 28.72
N GLU A 174 12.05 -32.89 28.39
CA GLU A 174 12.99 -33.53 29.31
C GLU A 174 13.94 -32.45 29.86
N ILE A 175 14.20 -32.50 31.18
CA ILE A 175 15.14 -31.62 31.88
C ILE A 175 16.35 -32.45 32.29
#